data_AF-A0AAX2K7A7-F1
#
_entry.id   AF-A0AAX2K7A7-F1
#
_cell.length_a   1.000
_cell.length_b   1.000
_cell.length_c   1.000
_cell.angle_alpha   90.00
_cell.angle_beta   90.00
_cell.angle_gamma   90.00
#
_symmetry.space_group_name_H-M   'P 1'
#
loop_
_entity.id
_entity.type
_entity.pdbx_description
1 polymer ?
#
loop_
_entity_poly.entity_id
_entity_poly.type
_entity_poly.pdbx_seq_one_letter_code
_entity_poly.pdbx_strand_id
1 'polypeptide(L)'
;MRKILLRQIGVRNAENTLYQNVLQQVSRNYADMTLADMTGDTLTESLFSTEQTVPGMFTRQAWEGQVREAIEQVVTARREEIDWVLSDRQQDTSADISPDTLRNRLTSRYFTDFTGSWLAFLNSIRWKKEDSLSGILDQLTLMADARQSPLIALTDTLAWQAAAGRENRGLSDSLAKSAQELFNGKEKTPQQSREGDVPVGPLDKTFAPLLRLLGDKAGGGDSQLSLQTYLTRVTRVRLKLQQVTNAPDPQEMTQQLAQTVLQGKTVDLTDTRDYGRLIAASLGEEWSGFGQALFVRPVEQSWRQVLTPAADSLNRQWQRAIVSHWNQDFAGRYPFKASQNDASLPLLAQYLRDDGRINQFIAANLSGVLKREGRYWVADAMNTQGLTVNPDFIRALNRLRDVADTAFASGDAGIHFELQAKPARDVMKTHLVIDGQELEYFNQKERWQRFNWPDEQWQPGASLSWTSTQAMERILADYRGSWSLIRLLEQAQVTPVDSSTFKVVWKAQDGLPLNYLLRVEQGKGPLALLELKNFRLPGQVFLTGRSMKDAEEYGEDADE
;
A
#
# COMPACT_ATOMS: atom_id res chain seq x y z
N MET A 1 16.90 -19.21 -45.62
CA MET A 1 16.74 -18.27 -44.48
C MET A 1 16.65 -16.81 -44.93
N ARG A 2 17.70 -16.15 -45.45
CA ARG A 2 17.68 -14.71 -45.82
C ARG A 2 16.61 -14.29 -46.85
N LYS A 3 16.37 -15.09 -47.89
CA LYS A 3 15.30 -14.83 -48.89
C LYS A 3 13.88 -14.95 -48.33
N ILE A 4 13.67 -15.82 -47.33
CA ILE A 4 12.36 -16.05 -46.71
C ILE A 4 12.04 -14.87 -45.76
N LEU A 5 13.02 -14.42 -44.98
CA LEU A 5 12.91 -13.23 -44.12
C LEU A 5 12.63 -11.95 -44.93
N LEU A 6 13.35 -11.73 -46.03
CA LEU A 6 13.14 -10.57 -46.90
C LEU A 6 11.74 -10.57 -47.56
N ARG A 7 11.24 -11.75 -47.94
CA ARG A 7 9.89 -11.91 -48.50
C ARG A 7 8.80 -11.66 -47.45
N GLN A 8 8.98 -12.15 -46.22
CA GLN A 8 8.07 -11.86 -45.10
C GLN A 8 8.06 -10.37 -44.72
N ILE A 9 9.21 -9.69 -44.77
CA ILE A 9 9.31 -8.24 -44.52
C ILE A 9 8.57 -7.45 -45.61
N GLY A 10 8.72 -7.82 -46.88
CA GLY A 10 8.01 -7.17 -47.99
C GLY A 10 6.49 -7.29 -47.89
N VAL A 11 5.98 -8.48 -47.53
CA VAL A 11 4.53 -8.71 -47.33
C VAL A 11 3.98 -7.87 -46.19
N ARG A 12 4.67 -7.85 -45.03
CA ARG A 12 4.25 -7.03 -43.88
C ARG A 12 4.25 -5.54 -44.19
N ASN A 13 5.22 -5.05 -44.96
CA ASN A 13 5.27 -3.64 -45.34
C ASN A 13 4.12 -3.27 -46.29
N ALA A 14 3.78 -4.13 -47.25
CA ALA A 14 2.66 -3.90 -48.16
C ALA A 14 1.31 -3.92 -47.42
N GLU A 15 1.08 -4.90 -46.53
CA GLU A 15 -0.11 -4.93 -45.66
C GLU A 15 -0.19 -3.67 -44.76
N ASN A 16 0.96 -3.16 -44.30
CA ASN A 16 1.00 -1.93 -43.53
C ASN A 16 0.58 -0.70 -44.32
N THR A 17 1.09 -0.54 -45.55
CA THR A 17 0.68 0.58 -46.42
C THR A 17 -0.82 0.51 -46.75
N LEU A 18 -1.36 -0.67 -47.05
CA LEU A 18 -2.79 -0.85 -47.31
C LEU A 18 -3.63 -0.44 -46.10
N TYR A 19 -3.24 -0.89 -44.90
CA TYR A 19 -3.92 -0.54 -43.66
C TYR A 19 -3.90 0.97 -43.39
N GLN A 20 -2.75 1.63 -43.58
CA GLN A 20 -2.62 3.08 -43.38
C GLN A 20 -3.47 3.87 -44.39
N ASN A 21 -3.57 3.41 -45.64
CA ASN A 21 -4.44 4.05 -46.64
C ASN A 21 -5.92 3.96 -46.25
N VAL A 22 -6.37 2.80 -45.75
CA VAL A 22 -7.74 2.63 -45.23
C VAL A 22 -8.01 3.64 -44.11
N LEU A 23 -7.11 3.73 -43.13
CA LEU A 23 -7.27 4.66 -42.01
C LEU A 23 -7.29 6.12 -42.48
N GLN A 24 -6.40 6.51 -43.39
CA GLN A 24 -6.31 7.89 -43.87
C GLN A 24 -7.54 8.34 -44.69
N GLN A 25 -8.19 7.39 -45.36
CA GLN A 25 -9.47 7.63 -46.04
C GLN A 25 -10.60 7.87 -45.04
N VAL A 26 -10.67 7.05 -43.99
CA VAL A 26 -11.73 7.12 -42.97
C VAL A 26 -11.54 8.32 -42.03
N SER A 27 -10.31 8.64 -41.64
CA SER A 27 -10.01 9.66 -40.64
C SER A 27 -10.51 11.07 -41.00
N ARG A 28 -10.75 11.34 -42.29
CA ARG A 28 -11.27 12.64 -42.76
C ARG A 28 -12.76 12.82 -42.50
N ASN A 29 -13.49 11.73 -42.26
CA ASN A 29 -14.96 11.73 -42.18
C ASN A 29 -15.48 11.59 -40.74
N TYR A 30 -14.61 11.27 -39.79
CA TYR A 30 -14.96 11.07 -38.39
C TYR A 30 -14.09 11.94 -37.50
N ALA A 31 -14.70 12.91 -36.82
CA ALA A 31 -14.02 13.73 -35.83
C ALA A 31 -13.65 12.90 -34.59
N ASP A 32 -12.58 13.30 -33.92
CA ASP A 32 -12.15 12.68 -32.68
C ASP A 32 -13.22 12.81 -31.60
N MET A 33 -13.45 11.72 -30.87
CA MET A 33 -14.44 11.65 -29.81
C MET A 33 -13.80 12.09 -28.49
N THR A 34 -14.37 13.12 -27.89
CA THR A 34 -13.95 13.68 -26.61
C THR A 34 -14.68 13.00 -25.45
N LEU A 35 -14.20 13.23 -24.22
CA LEU A 35 -14.90 12.77 -23.03
C LEU A 35 -16.32 13.37 -22.91
N ALA A 36 -16.49 14.64 -23.31
CA ALA A 36 -17.80 15.30 -23.29
C ALA A 36 -18.80 14.62 -24.23
N ASP A 37 -18.36 14.24 -25.44
CA ASP A 37 -19.18 13.52 -26.42
C ASP A 37 -19.68 12.16 -25.88
N MET A 38 -18.87 11.48 -25.06
CA MET A 38 -19.22 10.19 -24.48
C MET A 38 -20.23 10.28 -23.33
N THR A 39 -20.35 11.46 -22.72
CA THR A 39 -21.14 11.66 -21.50
C THR A 39 -22.38 12.54 -21.73
N GLY A 40 -22.54 13.10 -22.93
CA GLY A 40 -23.68 13.96 -23.30
C GLY A 40 -23.79 15.21 -22.41
N ASP A 41 -25.03 15.59 -22.08
CA ASP A 41 -25.35 16.78 -21.28
C ASP A 41 -25.04 16.64 -19.77
N THR A 42 -24.29 15.60 -19.36
CA THR A 42 -23.90 15.44 -17.95
C THR A 42 -22.75 16.38 -17.58
N LEU A 43 -22.63 16.68 -16.28
CA LEU A 43 -21.63 17.63 -15.76
C LEU A 43 -20.24 16.97 -15.61
N THR A 44 -19.70 16.40 -16.67
CA THR A 44 -18.50 15.57 -16.66
C THR A 44 -17.26 16.29 -16.15
N GLU A 45 -17.09 17.56 -16.49
CA GLU A 45 -15.97 18.41 -16.05
C GLU A 45 -15.92 18.64 -14.52
N SER A 46 -17.00 18.32 -13.81
CA SER A 46 -17.06 18.36 -12.34
C SER A 46 -16.41 17.14 -11.70
N LEU A 47 -16.35 16.00 -12.40
CA LEU A 47 -15.82 14.74 -11.87
C LEU A 47 -14.52 14.31 -12.52
N PHE A 48 -14.43 14.43 -13.84
CA PHE A 48 -13.39 13.81 -14.65
C PHE A 48 -12.66 14.85 -15.51
N SER A 49 -11.39 14.59 -15.77
CA SER A 49 -10.56 15.35 -16.71
C SER A 49 -9.69 14.39 -17.52
N THR A 50 -9.40 14.76 -18.76
CA THR A 50 -8.48 14.03 -19.64
C THR A 50 -7.97 14.99 -20.71
N GLU A 51 -6.72 14.79 -21.14
CA GLU A 51 -6.12 15.54 -22.25
C GLU A 51 -6.15 14.74 -23.56
N GLN A 52 -6.55 13.48 -23.51
CA GLN A 52 -6.62 12.59 -24.67
C GLN A 52 -8.02 12.58 -25.27
N THR A 53 -8.08 12.30 -26.56
CA THR A 53 -9.29 11.98 -27.31
C THR A 53 -9.16 10.59 -27.94
N VAL A 54 -10.29 9.99 -28.32
CA VAL A 54 -10.28 8.77 -29.14
C VAL A 54 -10.36 9.19 -30.60
N PRO A 55 -9.41 8.81 -31.46
CA PRO A 55 -9.50 9.11 -32.89
C PRO A 55 -10.82 8.62 -33.47
N GLY A 56 -11.54 9.48 -34.20
CA GLY A 56 -12.91 9.19 -34.64
C GLY A 56 -13.06 7.92 -35.47
N MET A 57 -12.00 7.55 -36.20
CA MET A 57 -11.90 6.33 -36.99
C MET A 57 -11.92 5.04 -36.16
N PHE A 58 -11.66 5.10 -34.85
CA PHE A 58 -11.73 3.97 -33.91
C PHE A 58 -13.01 4.01 -33.07
N THR A 59 -14.13 4.21 -33.73
CA THR A 59 -15.46 4.18 -33.11
C THR A 59 -16.33 3.12 -33.79
N ARG A 60 -17.38 2.66 -33.11
CA ARG A 60 -18.36 1.76 -33.68
C ARG A 60 -19.05 2.37 -34.90
N GLN A 61 -19.33 3.68 -34.86
CA GLN A 61 -19.87 4.42 -36.00
C GLN A 61 -18.94 4.34 -37.22
N ALA A 62 -17.63 4.52 -37.02
CA ALA A 62 -16.65 4.40 -38.09
C ALA A 62 -16.51 2.97 -38.61
N TRP A 63 -16.52 1.98 -37.71
CA TRP A 63 -16.49 0.56 -38.07
C TRP A 63 -17.67 0.14 -38.95
N GLU A 64 -18.89 0.43 -38.48
CA GLU A 64 -20.12 0.03 -39.17
C GLU A 64 -20.36 0.87 -40.43
N GLY A 65 -19.89 2.12 -40.45
CA GLY A 65 -20.09 3.07 -41.54
C GLY A 65 -19.12 2.92 -42.71
N GLN A 66 -17.81 3.01 -42.48
CA GLN A 66 -16.83 3.09 -43.58
C GLN A 66 -15.65 2.12 -43.47
N VAL A 67 -15.14 1.83 -42.27
CA VAL A 67 -13.93 1.01 -42.12
C VAL A 67 -14.13 -0.41 -42.64
N ARG A 68 -15.24 -1.05 -42.26
CA ARG A 68 -15.54 -2.41 -42.72
C ARG A 68 -15.59 -2.50 -44.24
N GLU A 69 -16.26 -1.54 -44.88
CA GLU A 69 -16.36 -1.49 -46.34
C GLU A 69 -15.01 -1.18 -47.00
N ALA A 70 -14.24 -0.24 -46.47
CA ALA A 70 -12.91 0.09 -46.99
C ALA A 70 -11.94 -1.11 -46.92
N ILE A 71 -12.02 -1.93 -45.88
CA ILE A 71 -11.27 -3.19 -45.80
C ILE A 71 -11.74 -4.17 -46.89
N GLU A 72 -13.05 -4.32 -47.11
CA GLU A 72 -13.58 -5.18 -48.19
C GLU A 72 -13.14 -4.71 -49.58
N GLN A 73 -13.10 -3.41 -49.83
CA GLN A 73 -12.63 -2.85 -51.10
C GLN A 73 -11.16 -3.19 -51.35
N VAL A 74 -10.29 -3.05 -50.34
CA VAL A 74 -8.88 -3.43 -50.44
C VAL A 74 -8.71 -4.92 -50.69
N VAL A 75 -9.48 -5.75 -50.00
CA VAL A 75 -9.46 -7.22 -50.17
C VAL A 75 -9.92 -7.62 -51.57
N THR A 76 -10.95 -6.96 -52.10
CA THR A 76 -11.48 -7.20 -53.45
C THR A 76 -10.50 -6.77 -54.53
N ALA A 77 -9.94 -5.56 -54.43
CA ALA A 77 -8.92 -5.08 -55.36
C ALA A 77 -7.69 -6.01 -55.39
N ARG A 78 -7.29 -6.54 -54.23
CA ARG A 78 -6.19 -7.50 -54.15
C ARG A 78 -6.54 -8.87 -54.74
N ARG A 79 -7.80 -9.31 -54.63
CA ARG A 79 -8.29 -10.54 -55.25
C ARG A 79 -8.23 -10.42 -56.77
N GLU A 80 -8.72 -9.31 -57.32
CA GLU A 80 -8.61 -9.00 -58.75
C GLU A 80 -7.13 -8.93 -59.18
N GLU A 81 -6.27 -8.37 -58.34
CA GLU A 81 -4.83 -8.31 -58.59
C GLU A 81 -4.19 -9.71 -58.73
N ILE A 82 -4.59 -10.64 -57.86
CA ILE A 82 -4.08 -12.01 -57.87
C ILE A 82 -4.66 -12.80 -59.06
N ASP A 83 -5.93 -12.59 -59.40
CA ASP A 83 -6.61 -13.29 -60.50
C ASP A 83 -6.02 -12.91 -61.88
N TRP A 84 -5.67 -11.64 -62.10
CA TRP A 84 -5.00 -11.24 -63.35
C TRP A 84 -3.59 -11.82 -63.47
N VAL A 85 -2.81 -11.90 -62.38
CA VAL A 85 -1.44 -12.44 -62.40
C VAL A 85 -1.45 -13.97 -62.63
N LEU A 86 -2.45 -14.67 -62.11
CA LEU A 86 -2.59 -16.12 -62.28
C LEU A 86 -2.99 -16.51 -63.71
N SER A 87 -3.63 -15.61 -64.46
CA SER A 87 -3.95 -15.85 -65.88
C SER A 87 -2.72 -15.89 -66.81
N ASP A 88 -1.57 -15.37 -66.35
CA ASP A 88 -0.35 -15.20 -67.16
C ASP A 88 0.78 -16.21 -66.80
N ARG A 89 0.67 -16.97 -65.69
CA ARG A 89 1.67 -17.98 -65.30
C ARG A 89 1.07 -19.23 -64.65
N GLN A 90 1.01 -20.30 -65.42
CA GLN A 90 0.59 -21.64 -65.00
C GLN A 90 1.77 -22.41 -64.35
N GLN A 91 2.12 -22.11 -63.10
CA GLN A 91 2.63 -23.08 -62.09
C GLN A 91 3.13 -22.38 -60.80
N ASP A 92 2.59 -22.86 -59.67
CA ASP A 92 3.14 -22.88 -58.31
C ASP A 92 3.93 -21.65 -57.82
N THR A 93 3.27 -20.67 -57.18
CA THR A 93 3.75 -19.97 -55.94
C THR A 93 2.87 -18.77 -55.54
N SER A 94 1.78 -18.98 -54.78
CA SER A 94 1.35 -18.07 -53.69
C SER A 94 0.04 -18.52 -53.02
N ALA A 95 0.09 -19.59 -52.22
CA ALA A 95 -0.97 -19.92 -51.27
C ALA A 95 -0.93 -19.04 -49.99
N ASP A 96 -0.03 -18.05 -49.90
CA ASP A 96 0.31 -17.38 -48.64
C ASP A 96 -0.60 -16.21 -48.21
N ILE A 97 -1.55 -15.75 -49.06
CA ILE A 97 -2.50 -14.69 -48.69
C ILE A 97 -3.83 -14.92 -49.43
N SER A 98 -4.71 -15.80 -48.92
CA SER A 98 -6.09 -15.80 -49.40
C SER A 98 -6.76 -14.45 -49.06
N PRO A 99 -7.69 -13.93 -49.89
CA PRO A 99 -8.42 -12.70 -49.60
C PRO A 99 -9.07 -12.70 -48.21
N ASP A 100 -9.60 -13.85 -47.78
CA ASP A 100 -10.18 -14.01 -46.43
C ASP A 100 -9.13 -13.93 -45.32
N THR A 101 -7.91 -14.43 -45.55
CA THR A 101 -6.80 -14.28 -44.60
C THR A 101 -6.38 -12.82 -44.48
N LEU A 102 -6.33 -12.08 -45.60
CA LEU A 102 -6.03 -10.66 -45.61
C LEU A 102 -7.10 -9.86 -44.87
N ARG A 103 -8.38 -10.13 -45.14
CA ARG A 103 -9.53 -9.54 -44.43
C ARG A 103 -9.38 -9.74 -42.93
N ASN A 104 -9.18 -10.98 -42.49
CA ASN A 104 -9.05 -11.31 -41.07
C ASN A 104 -7.85 -10.61 -40.42
N ARG A 105 -6.69 -10.52 -41.11
CA ARG A 105 -5.52 -9.80 -40.60
C ARG A 105 -5.74 -8.29 -40.48
N LEU A 106 -6.31 -7.66 -41.50
CA LEU A 106 -6.61 -6.22 -41.49
C LEU A 106 -7.65 -5.88 -40.42
N THR A 107 -8.72 -6.68 -40.31
CA THR A 107 -9.74 -6.53 -39.26
C THR A 107 -9.16 -6.75 -37.86
N SER A 108 -8.36 -7.81 -37.66
CA SER A 108 -7.71 -8.06 -36.38
C SER A 108 -6.76 -6.91 -36.00
N ARG A 109 -6.04 -6.36 -36.97
CA ARG A 109 -5.16 -5.20 -36.75
C ARG A 109 -5.97 -3.96 -36.41
N TYR A 110 -7.05 -3.68 -37.13
CA TYR A 110 -7.96 -2.58 -36.83
C TYR A 110 -8.47 -2.65 -35.40
N PHE A 111 -8.97 -3.81 -34.96
CA PHE A 111 -9.46 -3.96 -33.59
C PHE A 111 -8.34 -3.95 -32.53
N THR A 112 -7.10 -4.24 -32.93
CA THR A 112 -5.93 -4.05 -32.05
C THR A 112 -5.67 -2.55 -31.81
N ASP A 113 -5.63 -1.76 -32.88
CA ASP A 113 -5.38 -0.30 -32.80
C ASP A 113 -6.59 0.44 -32.18
N PHE A 114 -7.80 -0.05 -32.43
CA PHE A 114 -9.02 0.38 -31.75
C PHE A 114 -8.86 0.22 -30.24
N THR A 115 -8.58 -1.01 -29.77
CA THR A 115 -8.40 -1.31 -28.36
C THR A 115 -7.28 -0.46 -27.75
N GLY A 116 -6.14 -0.34 -28.44
CA GLY A 116 -5.02 0.49 -27.98
C GLY A 116 -5.41 1.96 -27.78
N SER A 117 -6.15 2.54 -28.74
CA SER A 117 -6.60 3.94 -28.67
C SER A 117 -7.59 4.16 -27.52
N TRP A 118 -8.51 3.22 -27.32
CA TRP A 118 -9.48 3.28 -26.22
C TRP A 118 -8.81 3.11 -24.85
N LEU A 119 -7.92 2.13 -24.69
CA LEU A 119 -7.20 1.94 -23.43
C LEU A 119 -6.31 3.15 -23.10
N ALA A 120 -5.66 3.76 -24.09
CA ALA A 120 -4.87 4.97 -23.88
C ALA A 120 -5.73 6.14 -23.36
N PHE A 121 -6.88 6.38 -23.99
CA PHE A 121 -7.84 7.39 -23.54
C PHE A 121 -8.40 7.10 -22.14
N LEU A 122 -8.83 5.86 -21.88
CA LEU A 122 -9.48 5.51 -20.61
C LEU A 122 -8.49 5.58 -19.44
N ASN A 123 -7.24 5.16 -19.66
CA ASN A 123 -6.20 5.26 -18.63
C ASN A 123 -5.66 6.68 -18.45
N SER A 124 -5.95 7.63 -19.35
CA SER A 124 -5.62 9.04 -19.14
C SER A 124 -6.69 9.79 -18.35
N ILE A 125 -7.87 9.23 -18.14
CA ILE A 125 -8.90 9.84 -17.29
C ILE A 125 -8.36 10.02 -15.86
N ARG A 126 -8.62 11.19 -15.30
CA ARG A 126 -8.27 11.57 -13.93
C ARG A 126 -9.50 12.05 -13.18
N TRP A 127 -9.60 11.65 -11.92
CA TRP A 127 -10.56 12.22 -10.98
C TRP A 127 -10.15 13.66 -10.64
N LYS A 128 -11.11 14.59 -10.69
CA LYS A 128 -10.87 15.99 -10.37
C LYS A 128 -10.70 16.17 -8.86
N LYS A 129 -9.55 16.73 -8.47
CA LYS A 129 -9.21 16.97 -7.07
C LYS A 129 -10.13 18.02 -6.46
N GLU A 130 -10.61 17.76 -5.25
CA GLU A 130 -11.39 18.70 -4.45
C GLU A 130 -10.85 18.74 -3.00
N ASP A 131 -10.73 19.94 -2.45
CA ASP A 131 -10.09 20.20 -1.16
C ASP A 131 -11.10 20.61 -0.06
N SER A 132 -12.38 20.73 -0.41
CA SER A 132 -13.47 21.03 0.52
C SER A 132 -14.41 19.84 0.72
N LEU A 133 -14.89 19.66 1.96
CA LEU A 133 -15.88 18.60 2.24
C LEU A 133 -17.18 18.82 1.45
N SER A 134 -17.58 20.08 1.25
CA SER A 134 -18.75 20.45 0.45
C SER A 134 -18.59 20.05 -1.01
N GLY A 135 -17.47 20.40 -1.65
CA GLY A 135 -17.24 20.00 -3.05
C GLY A 135 -17.14 18.49 -3.21
N ILE A 136 -16.55 17.77 -2.23
CA ILE A 136 -16.53 16.30 -2.22
C ILE A 136 -17.97 15.74 -2.18
N LEU A 137 -18.84 16.31 -1.33
CA LEU A 137 -20.25 15.92 -1.27
C LEU A 137 -20.97 16.15 -2.59
N ASP A 138 -20.69 17.26 -3.28
CA ASP A 138 -21.24 17.56 -4.59
C ASP A 138 -20.76 16.55 -5.65
N GLN A 139 -19.46 16.21 -5.65
CA GLN A 139 -18.90 15.20 -6.54
C GLN A 139 -19.51 13.81 -6.31
N LEU A 140 -19.60 13.36 -5.05
CA LEU A 140 -20.24 12.07 -4.73
C LEU A 140 -21.73 12.07 -5.07
N THR A 141 -22.38 13.23 -4.98
CA THR A 141 -23.79 13.39 -5.36
C THR A 141 -23.98 13.19 -6.85
N LEU A 142 -23.20 13.92 -7.65
CA LEU A 142 -23.26 13.82 -9.10
C LEU A 142 -22.87 12.43 -9.60
N MET A 143 -21.84 11.82 -9.01
CA MET A 143 -21.38 10.47 -9.36
C MET A 143 -22.45 9.40 -9.13
N ALA A 144 -23.18 9.49 -8.02
CA ALA A 144 -24.21 8.53 -7.65
C ALA A 144 -25.63 8.88 -8.13
N ASP A 145 -25.79 9.98 -8.89
CA ASP A 145 -27.08 10.37 -9.42
C ASP A 145 -27.56 9.40 -10.52
N ALA A 146 -28.78 8.88 -10.38
CA ALA A 146 -29.29 7.86 -11.29
C ALA A 146 -29.58 8.37 -12.71
N ARG A 147 -29.68 9.69 -12.93
CA ARG A 147 -30.04 10.29 -14.22
C ARG A 147 -28.91 11.10 -14.84
N GLN A 148 -28.13 11.78 -14.02
CA GLN A 148 -27.13 12.75 -14.47
C GLN A 148 -25.69 12.29 -14.23
N SER A 149 -25.47 11.05 -13.77
CA SER A 149 -24.12 10.55 -13.49
C SER A 149 -23.27 10.46 -14.76
N PRO A 150 -22.15 11.21 -14.84
CA PRO A 150 -21.17 11.06 -15.90
C PRO A 150 -20.53 9.68 -15.94
N LEU A 151 -20.43 9.00 -14.78
CA LEU A 151 -19.90 7.64 -14.69
C LEU A 151 -20.82 6.64 -15.41
N ILE A 152 -22.13 6.71 -15.13
CA ILE A 152 -23.12 5.84 -15.77
C ILE A 152 -23.11 6.08 -17.29
N ALA A 153 -23.20 7.35 -17.71
CA ALA A 153 -23.18 7.72 -19.13
C ALA A 153 -21.91 7.24 -19.86
N LEU A 154 -20.74 7.42 -19.25
CA LEU A 154 -19.48 6.93 -19.80
C LEU A 154 -19.46 5.40 -19.94
N THR A 155 -19.92 4.68 -18.91
CA THR A 155 -19.96 3.21 -18.96
C THR A 155 -20.96 2.67 -19.98
N ASP A 156 -22.08 3.34 -20.18
CA ASP A 156 -23.07 2.99 -21.22
C ASP A 156 -22.50 3.20 -22.62
N THR A 157 -21.83 4.33 -22.85
CA THR A 157 -21.13 4.60 -24.10
C THR A 157 -20.04 3.56 -24.36
N LEU A 158 -19.26 3.19 -23.35
CA LEU A 158 -18.25 2.14 -23.47
C LEU A 158 -18.86 0.78 -23.82
N ALA A 159 -19.96 0.40 -23.18
CA ALA A 159 -20.67 -0.84 -23.50
C ALA A 159 -21.18 -0.85 -24.94
N TRP A 160 -21.68 0.30 -25.42
CA TRP A 160 -22.14 0.45 -26.80
C TRP A 160 -21.00 0.34 -27.82
N GLN A 161 -19.84 0.95 -27.53
CA GLN A 161 -18.64 0.90 -28.39
C GLN A 161 -17.99 -0.48 -28.40
N ALA A 162 -17.98 -1.19 -27.26
CA ALA A 162 -17.45 -2.54 -27.13
C ALA A 162 -18.22 -3.59 -27.97
N ALA A 163 -19.44 -3.27 -28.41
CA ALA A 163 -20.22 -4.12 -29.30
C ALA A 163 -19.83 -3.97 -30.79
N ALA A 164 -18.85 -3.11 -31.13
CA ALA A 164 -18.36 -2.99 -32.50
C ALA A 164 -17.82 -4.34 -33.04
N GLY A 165 -18.21 -4.67 -34.26
CA GLY A 165 -17.77 -5.92 -34.91
C GLY A 165 -18.52 -7.18 -34.47
N ARG A 166 -19.50 -7.08 -33.56
CA ARG A 166 -20.42 -8.20 -33.33
C ARG A 166 -21.30 -8.39 -34.55
N GLU A 167 -21.42 -9.63 -35.02
CA GLU A 167 -22.36 -9.96 -36.08
C GLU A 167 -23.78 -9.69 -35.56
N ASN A 168 -24.44 -8.70 -36.16
CA ASN A 168 -25.86 -8.50 -36.01
C ASN A 168 -26.56 -9.66 -36.74
N ARG A 169 -26.62 -10.85 -36.14
CA ARG A 169 -27.62 -11.84 -36.58
C ARG A 169 -28.96 -11.15 -36.35
N GLY A 170 -29.55 -10.66 -37.44
CA GLY A 170 -30.80 -9.93 -37.39
C GLY A 170 -31.80 -10.74 -36.57
N LEU A 171 -32.59 -10.06 -35.73
CA LEU A 171 -33.67 -10.67 -34.97
C LEU A 171 -34.54 -11.61 -35.84
N SER A 172 -34.62 -11.33 -37.15
CA SER A 172 -35.21 -12.17 -38.18
C SER A 172 -34.65 -13.59 -38.30
N ASP A 173 -33.33 -13.80 -38.22
CA ASP A 173 -32.72 -15.14 -38.33
C ASP A 173 -32.96 -15.97 -37.06
N SER A 174 -32.95 -15.32 -35.89
CA SER A 174 -33.31 -15.98 -34.63
C SER A 174 -34.79 -16.34 -34.55
N LEU A 175 -35.68 -15.49 -35.07
CA LEU A 175 -37.12 -15.77 -35.16
C LEU A 175 -37.43 -16.82 -36.22
N ALA A 176 -36.74 -16.81 -37.36
CA ALA A 176 -36.86 -17.83 -38.40
C ALA A 176 -36.42 -19.20 -37.89
N LYS A 177 -35.28 -19.29 -37.19
CA LYS A 177 -34.83 -20.51 -36.52
C LYS A 177 -35.79 -20.96 -35.42
N SER A 178 -36.28 -20.04 -34.59
CA SER A 178 -37.23 -20.37 -33.51
C SER A 178 -38.55 -20.90 -34.07
N ALA A 179 -39.05 -20.32 -35.17
CA ALA A 179 -40.21 -20.82 -35.90
C ALA A 179 -39.91 -22.21 -36.53
N GLN A 180 -38.75 -22.41 -37.14
CA GLN A 180 -38.35 -23.71 -37.70
C GLN A 180 -38.18 -24.79 -36.64
N GLU A 181 -37.69 -24.44 -35.45
CA GLU A 181 -37.54 -25.38 -34.32
C GLU A 181 -38.90 -25.73 -33.70
N LEU A 182 -39.85 -24.78 -33.64
CA LEU A 182 -41.25 -25.04 -33.25
C LEU A 182 -42.00 -25.91 -34.28
N PHE A 183 -41.75 -25.72 -35.58
CA PHE A 183 -42.35 -26.54 -36.64
C PHE A 183 -41.76 -27.95 -36.74
N ASN A 184 -40.51 -28.16 -36.29
CA ASN A 184 -39.82 -29.46 -36.38
C ASN A 184 -40.00 -30.38 -35.16
N GLY A 185 -40.91 -30.05 -34.23
CA GLY A 185 -41.47 -31.01 -33.28
C GLY A 185 -40.46 -31.78 -32.42
N LYS A 186 -39.35 -31.15 -32.01
CA LYS A 186 -38.43 -31.74 -31.02
C LYS A 186 -38.71 -31.13 -29.65
N GLU A 187 -39.62 -31.76 -28.90
CA GLU A 187 -39.68 -31.57 -27.45
C GLU A 187 -38.31 -31.93 -26.84
N LYS A 188 -37.59 -30.92 -26.36
CA LYS A 188 -36.45 -31.11 -25.46
C LYS A 188 -36.79 -30.53 -24.08
N THR A 189 -36.51 -31.36 -23.09
CA THR A 189 -36.60 -31.16 -21.64
C THR A 189 -35.98 -29.81 -21.20
N PRO A 190 -36.56 -29.09 -20.22
CA PRO A 190 -36.22 -27.69 -19.94
C PRO A 190 -34.95 -27.50 -19.08
N GLN A 191 -33.82 -28.11 -19.46
CA GLN A 191 -32.57 -27.99 -18.70
C GLN A 191 -31.28 -27.84 -19.53
N GLN A 192 -31.37 -27.57 -20.83
CA GLN A 192 -30.22 -27.25 -21.68
C GLN A 192 -30.54 -26.11 -22.66
N SER A 193 -30.89 -24.94 -22.14
CA SER A 193 -30.94 -23.73 -22.97
C SER A 193 -30.61 -22.51 -22.11
N ARG A 194 -29.44 -21.90 -22.35
CA ARG A 194 -29.00 -20.51 -22.04
C ARG A 194 -27.56 -20.37 -21.53
N GLU A 195 -26.65 -21.22 -21.98
CA GLU A 195 -25.21 -20.88 -21.98
C GLU A 195 -24.69 -20.98 -23.41
N GLY A 196 -24.22 -19.86 -23.98
CA GLY A 196 -23.21 -19.91 -25.03
C GLY A 196 -23.56 -19.59 -26.49
N ASP A 197 -24.47 -18.67 -26.82
CA ASP A 197 -24.59 -18.20 -28.23
C ASP A 197 -24.74 -16.66 -28.36
N VAL A 198 -23.93 -15.90 -27.61
CA VAL A 198 -23.58 -14.53 -28.03
C VAL A 198 -22.36 -14.68 -28.94
N PRO A 199 -22.43 -14.28 -30.23
CA PRO A 199 -21.28 -14.33 -31.13
C PRO A 199 -20.10 -13.58 -30.50
N VAL A 200 -18.96 -14.25 -30.35
CA VAL A 200 -17.75 -13.65 -29.78
C VAL A 200 -17.30 -12.52 -30.68
N GLY A 201 -17.45 -11.29 -30.20
CA GLY A 201 -16.98 -10.08 -30.86
C GLY A 201 -15.45 -9.92 -30.73
N PRO A 202 -14.81 -9.20 -31.66
CA PRO A 202 -13.35 -8.99 -31.64
C PRO A 202 -12.88 -8.22 -30.40
N LEU A 203 -13.77 -7.44 -29.77
CA LEU A 203 -13.51 -6.65 -28.56
C LEU A 203 -13.86 -7.34 -27.25
N ASP A 204 -14.53 -8.50 -27.31
CA ASP A 204 -15.09 -9.16 -26.12
C ASP A 204 -14.00 -9.52 -25.11
N LYS A 205 -12.81 -9.92 -25.56
CA LYS A 205 -11.71 -10.26 -24.65
C LYS A 205 -11.26 -9.06 -23.81
N THR A 206 -11.09 -7.90 -24.44
CA THR A 206 -10.56 -6.70 -23.78
C THR A 206 -11.62 -6.01 -22.92
N PHE A 207 -12.86 -5.94 -23.39
CA PHE A 207 -13.95 -5.24 -22.70
C PHE A 207 -14.79 -6.15 -21.78
N ALA A 208 -14.59 -7.47 -21.79
CA ALA A 208 -15.33 -8.41 -20.94
C ALA A 208 -15.34 -8.03 -19.45
N PRO A 209 -14.21 -7.64 -18.81
CA PRO A 209 -14.22 -7.28 -17.40
C PRO A 209 -15.17 -6.11 -17.09
N LEU A 210 -15.16 -5.07 -17.94
CA LEU A 210 -16.06 -3.93 -17.81
C LEU A 210 -17.53 -4.32 -18.05
N LEU A 211 -17.79 -5.09 -19.11
CA LEU A 211 -19.16 -5.54 -19.44
C LEU A 211 -19.77 -6.42 -18.34
N ARG A 212 -18.96 -7.24 -17.65
CA ARG A 212 -19.39 -8.02 -16.49
C ARG A 212 -19.81 -7.15 -15.31
N LEU A 213 -19.15 -6.01 -15.11
CA LEU A 213 -19.48 -5.06 -14.05
C LEU A 213 -20.84 -4.36 -14.29
N LEU A 214 -21.19 -4.17 -15.56
CA LEU A 214 -22.42 -3.52 -16.02
C LEU A 214 -23.59 -4.49 -16.18
N GLY A 215 -23.32 -5.76 -16.44
CA GLY A 215 -24.33 -6.79 -16.67
C GLY A 215 -25.25 -6.99 -15.46
N ASP A 216 -26.56 -7.02 -15.73
CA ASP A 216 -27.58 -7.36 -14.74
C ASP A 216 -27.61 -8.89 -14.49
N LYS A 217 -28.08 -9.31 -13.31
CA LYS A 217 -28.03 -10.66 -12.72
C LYS A 217 -28.78 -11.77 -13.47
N ALA A 218 -28.72 -11.83 -14.80
CA ALA A 218 -29.49 -12.77 -15.63
C ALA A 218 -28.67 -13.93 -16.24
N GLY A 219 -27.40 -14.08 -15.89
CA GLY A 219 -26.57 -15.24 -16.25
C GLY A 219 -25.76 -15.67 -15.05
N GLY A 220 -25.90 -16.94 -14.63
CA GLY A 220 -25.35 -17.52 -13.39
C GLY A 220 -23.84 -17.66 -13.33
N GLY A 221 -23.10 -16.56 -13.52
CA GLY A 221 -21.71 -16.42 -13.13
C GLY A 221 -21.63 -15.72 -11.78
N ASP A 222 -20.86 -16.30 -10.86
CA ASP A 222 -20.69 -15.90 -9.47
C ASP A 222 -19.89 -14.57 -9.30
N SER A 223 -20.22 -13.54 -10.09
CA SER A 223 -19.59 -12.21 -9.97
C SER A 223 -20.31 -11.39 -8.90
N GLN A 224 -19.74 -11.37 -7.71
CA GLN A 224 -20.20 -10.55 -6.58
C GLN A 224 -20.02 -9.03 -6.79
N LEU A 225 -19.34 -8.61 -7.86
CA LEU A 225 -19.01 -7.20 -8.16
C LEU A 225 -20.01 -6.58 -9.15
N SER A 226 -20.54 -5.39 -8.84
CA SER A 226 -21.45 -4.65 -9.72
C SER A 226 -21.34 -3.13 -9.54
N LEU A 227 -21.53 -2.38 -10.63
CA LEU A 227 -21.53 -0.92 -10.61
C LEU A 227 -22.62 -0.36 -9.68
N GLN A 228 -23.83 -0.95 -9.72
CA GLN A 228 -24.95 -0.51 -8.87
C GLN A 228 -24.65 -0.66 -7.37
N THR A 229 -24.01 -1.76 -6.97
CA THR A 229 -23.60 -1.97 -5.58
C THR A 229 -22.55 -0.95 -5.18
N TYR A 230 -21.60 -0.64 -6.06
CA TYR A 230 -20.62 0.41 -5.81
C TYR A 230 -21.27 1.79 -5.63
N LEU A 231 -22.16 2.22 -6.53
CA LEU A 231 -22.87 3.49 -6.43
C LEU A 231 -23.74 3.58 -5.15
N THR A 232 -24.36 2.47 -4.74
CA THR A 232 -25.10 2.38 -3.48
C THR A 232 -24.17 2.58 -2.28
N ARG A 233 -22.99 1.96 -2.29
CA ARG A 233 -21.98 2.13 -1.25
C ARG A 233 -21.46 3.57 -1.21
N VAL A 234 -21.15 4.17 -2.37
CA VAL A 234 -20.78 5.60 -2.48
C VAL A 234 -21.87 6.51 -1.91
N THR A 235 -23.14 6.21 -2.18
CA THR A 235 -24.27 6.95 -1.60
C THR A 235 -24.29 6.88 -0.07
N ARG A 236 -23.98 5.73 0.53
CA ARG A 236 -23.87 5.60 2.00
C ARG A 236 -22.74 6.46 2.55
N VAL A 237 -21.59 6.48 1.89
CA VAL A 237 -20.46 7.36 2.26
C VAL A 237 -20.92 8.82 2.23
N ARG A 238 -21.54 9.25 1.11
CA ARG A 238 -22.09 10.60 0.98
C ARG A 238 -23.04 10.96 2.11
N LEU A 239 -24.02 10.10 2.41
CA LEU A 239 -24.99 10.34 3.48
C LEU A 239 -24.31 10.46 4.84
N LYS A 240 -23.26 9.67 5.10
CA LYS A 240 -22.48 9.76 6.33
C LYS A 240 -21.72 11.08 6.44
N LEU A 241 -21.09 11.53 5.35
CA LEU A 241 -20.41 12.83 5.30
C LEU A 241 -21.40 14.00 5.42
N GLN A 242 -22.60 13.87 4.84
CA GLN A 242 -23.65 14.87 4.97
C GLN A 242 -24.14 15.01 6.41
N GLN A 243 -24.23 13.90 7.17
CA GLN A 243 -24.53 13.94 8.60
C GLN A 243 -23.46 14.73 9.38
N VAL A 244 -22.19 14.63 8.99
CA VAL A 244 -21.09 15.40 9.60
C VAL A 244 -21.28 16.89 9.32
N THR A 245 -21.50 17.28 8.06
CA THR A 245 -21.67 18.68 7.67
C THR A 245 -22.88 19.34 8.32
N ASN A 246 -23.96 18.58 8.52
CA ASN A 246 -25.21 19.07 9.13
C ASN A 246 -25.25 18.94 10.67
N ALA A 247 -24.19 18.42 11.29
CA ALA A 247 -24.14 18.28 12.75
C ALA A 247 -24.06 19.66 13.43
N PRO A 248 -24.58 19.80 14.68
CA PRO A 248 -24.40 21.02 15.46
C PRO A 248 -22.93 21.39 15.70
N ASP A 249 -22.08 20.38 15.86
CA ASP A 249 -20.62 20.51 15.86
C ASP A 249 -20.00 19.56 14.80
N PRO A 250 -19.77 20.06 13.58
CA PRO A 250 -19.16 19.27 12.51
C PRO A 250 -17.73 18.81 12.83
N GLN A 251 -16.98 19.57 13.63
CA GLN A 251 -15.59 19.24 13.94
C GLN A 251 -15.52 18.06 14.90
N GLU A 252 -16.36 18.06 15.94
CA GLU A 252 -16.46 16.94 16.87
C GLU A 252 -16.90 15.66 16.15
N MET A 253 -17.95 15.75 15.33
CA MET A 253 -18.46 14.60 14.58
C MET A 253 -17.43 14.03 13.60
N THR A 254 -16.65 14.88 12.92
CA THR A 254 -15.53 14.47 12.06
C THR A 254 -14.47 13.69 12.86
N GLN A 255 -14.12 14.19 14.04
CA GLN A 255 -13.13 13.54 14.91
C GLN A 255 -13.63 12.18 15.41
N GLN A 256 -14.89 12.07 15.84
CA GLN A 256 -15.48 10.80 16.26
C GLN A 256 -15.48 9.79 15.11
N LEU A 257 -15.88 10.21 13.91
CA LEU A 257 -15.88 9.34 12.73
C LEU A 257 -14.47 8.83 12.41
N ALA A 258 -13.49 9.72 12.36
CA ALA A 258 -12.11 9.34 12.12
C ALA A 258 -11.54 8.44 13.24
N GLN A 259 -11.85 8.73 14.51
CA GLN A 259 -11.41 7.91 15.64
C GLN A 259 -11.96 6.49 15.56
N THR A 260 -13.22 6.30 15.17
CA THR A 260 -13.77 4.94 14.96
C THR A 260 -12.96 4.17 13.92
N VAL A 261 -12.48 4.85 12.88
CA VAL A 261 -11.70 4.20 11.83
C VAL A 261 -10.27 3.92 12.26
N LEU A 262 -9.62 4.86 12.97
CA LEU A 262 -8.30 4.64 13.57
C LEU A 262 -8.30 3.51 14.62
N GLN A 263 -9.45 3.27 15.26
CA GLN A 263 -9.68 2.14 16.16
C GLN A 263 -10.05 0.84 15.43
N GLY A 264 -10.29 0.88 14.11
CA GLY A 264 -10.72 -0.28 13.33
C GLY A 264 -12.16 -0.73 13.60
N LYS A 265 -13.03 0.18 14.07
CA LYS A 265 -14.43 -0.11 14.45
C LYS A 265 -15.45 0.14 13.36
N THR A 266 -15.08 0.82 12.27
CA THR A 266 -16.03 1.27 11.24
C THR A 266 -15.96 0.38 10.03
N VAL A 267 -17.07 -0.29 9.72
CA VAL A 267 -17.18 -1.29 8.66
C VAL A 267 -17.58 -0.64 7.32
N ASP A 268 -18.52 0.31 7.29
CA ASP A 268 -19.09 0.77 6.01
C ASP A 268 -18.15 1.58 5.09
N LEU A 269 -17.24 2.38 5.66
CA LEU A 269 -16.38 3.30 4.91
C LEU A 269 -15.14 2.60 4.33
N THR A 270 -14.49 1.75 5.13
CA THR A 270 -13.38 0.90 4.69
C THR A 270 -13.86 -0.11 3.65
N ASP A 271 -15.02 -0.73 3.89
CA ASP A 271 -15.60 -1.70 2.96
C ASP A 271 -15.90 -1.09 1.60
N THR A 272 -16.31 0.19 1.53
CA THR A 272 -16.61 0.85 0.25
C THR A 272 -15.35 1.07 -0.56
N ARG A 273 -14.24 1.45 0.09
CA ARG A 273 -12.94 1.61 -0.58
C ARG A 273 -12.40 0.28 -1.05
N ASP A 274 -12.46 -0.75 -0.21
CA ASP A 274 -11.97 -2.08 -0.57
C ASP A 274 -12.82 -2.68 -1.68
N TYR A 275 -14.13 -2.45 -1.68
CA TYR A 275 -14.99 -2.80 -2.81
C TYR A 275 -14.58 -2.08 -4.11
N GLY A 276 -14.28 -0.77 -4.03
CA GLY A 276 -13.79 -0.01 -5.19
C GLY A 276 -12.44 -0.52 -5.71
N ARG A 277 -11.51 -0.89 -4.81
CA ARG A 277 -10.22 -1.52 -5.16
C ARG A 277 -10.40 -2.89 -5.78
N LEU A 278 -11.33 -3.71 -5.28
CA LEU A 278 -11.66 -5.00 -5.86
C LEU A 278 -12.24 -4.85 -7.27
N ILE A 279 -13.08 -3.85 -7.52
CA ILE A 279 -13.54 -3.51 -8.88
C ILE A 279 -12.36 -3.10 -9.75
N ALA A 280 -11.52 -2.16 -9.31
CA ALA A 280 -10.38 -1.70 -10.11
C ALA A 280 -9.41 -2.84 -10.45
N ALA A 281 -9.15 -3.75 -9.51
CA ALA A 281 -8.30 -4.91 -9.72
C ALA A 281 -8.96 -5.95 -10.66
N SER A 282 -10.28 -6.13 -10.58
CA SER A 282 -10.99 -7.11 -11.43
C SER A 282 -11.07 -6.70 -12.90
N LEU A 283 -10.86 -5.42 -13.23
CA LEU A 283 -10.75 -4.95 -14.61
C LEU A 283 -9.45 -5.42 -15.30
N GLY A 284 -8.41 -5.74 -14.53
CA GLY A 284 -7.10 -6.15 -15.05
C GLY A 284 -6.10 -4.99 -15.23
N GLU A 285 -4.84 -5.35 -15.44
CA GLU A 285 -3.71 -4.41 -15.51
C GLU A 285 -3.84 -3.38 -16.64
N GLU A 286 -4.37 -3.82 -17.79
CA GLU A 286 -4.65 -2.97 -18.97
C GLU A 286 -5.61 -1.81 -18.65
N TRP A 287 -6.43 -1.93 -17.61
CA TRP A 287 -7.42 -0.95 -17.18
C TRP A 287 -7.04 -0.23 -15.87
N SER A 288 -5.82 -0.41 -15.38
CA SER A 288 -5.41 0.06 -14.04
C SER A 288 -5.63 1.56 -13.82
N GLY A 289 -5.30 2.41 -14.80
CA GLY A 289 -5.49 3.86 -14.70
C GLY A 289 -6.96 4.24 -14.61
N PHE A 290 -7.78 3.66 -15.49
CA PHE A 290 -9.23 3.83 -15.50
C PHE A 290 -9.86 3.33 -14.18
N GLY A 291 -9.54 2.10 -13.77
CA GLY A 291 -10.05 1.48 -12.56
C GLY A 291 -9.74 2.32 -11.30
N GLN A 292 -8.50 2.81 -11.18
CA GLN A 292 -8.12 3.69 -10.08
C GLN A 292 -8.89 5.01 -10.12
N ALA A 293 -8.96 5.66 -11.28
CA ALA A 293 -9.59 6.97 -11.41
C ALA A 293 -11.09 6.95 -11.09
N LEU A 294 -11.85 5.94 -11.53
CA LEU A 294 -13.30 5.91 -11.36
C LEU A 294 -13.78 5.19 -10.09
N PHE A 295 -13.05 4.19 -9.59
CA PHE A 295 -13.54 3.36 -8.48
C PHE A 295 -12.77 3.55 -7.16
N VAL A 296 -11.54 4.05 -7.21
CA VAL A 296 -10.68 4.18 -6.02
C VAL A 296 -10.56 5.64 -5.57
N ARG A 297 -10.15 6.55 -6.48
CA ARG A 297 -9.90 7.97 -6.17
C ARG A 297 -11.08 8.72 -5.53
N PRO A 298 -12.34 8.56 -5.95
CA PRO A 298 -13.47 9.30 -5.36
C PRO A 298 -13.62 9.03 -3.86
N VAL A 299 -13.48 7.75 -3.48
CA VAL A 299 -13.59 7.30 -2.09
C VAL A 299 -12.34 7.71 -1.29
N GLU A 300 -11.15 7.58 -1.88
CA GLU A 300 -9.89 7.99 -1.23
C GLU A 300 -9.81 9.48 -0.92
N GLN A 301 -10.26 10.35 -1.84
CA GLN A 301 -10.28 11.79 -1.61
C GLN A 301 -11.23 12.17 -0.47
N SER A 302 -12.45 11.61 -0.52
CA SER A 302 -13.45 11.79 0.53
C SER A 302 -12.88 11.46 1.90
N TRP A 303 -12.05 10.44 1.94
CA TRP A 303 -11.44 9.93 3.14
C TRP A 303 -10.29 10.79 3.67
N ARG A 304 -9.38 11.24 2.79
CA ARG A 304 -8.28 12.13 3.15
C ARG A 304 -8.77 13.40 3.84
N GLN A 305 -9.89 13.95 3.37
CA GLN A 305 -10.47 15.17 3.93
C GLN A 305 -10.99 14.98 5.37
N VAL A 306 -11.55 13.81 5.67
CA VAL A 306 -12.04 13.46 7.02
C VAL A 306 -10.88 13.14 7.96
N LEU A 307 -9.87 12.40 7.48
CA LEU A 307 -8.81 11.92 8.35
C LEU A 307 -7.73 12.94 8.70
N THR A 308 -7.42 13.88 7.82
CA THR A 308 -6.30 14.80 8.07
C THR A 308 -6.48 15.61 9.36
N PRO A 309 -7.64 16.25 9.62
CA PRO A 309 -7.87 16.96 10.88
C PRO A 309 -7.86 16.04 12.11
N ALA A 310 -8.26 14.78 11.93
CA ALA A 310 -8.28 13.80 13.01
C ALA A 310 -6.88 13.26 13.34
N ALA A 311 -6.02 13.08 12.34
CA ALA A 311 -4.61 12.76 12.54
C ALA A 311 -3.91 13.85 13.35
N ASP A 312 -4.18 15.13 13.03
CA ASP A 312 -3.69 16.26 13.82
C ASP A 312 -4.27 16.29 15.25
N SER A 313 -5.56 15.98 15.39
CA SER A 313 -6.19 15.87 16.71
C SER A 313 -5.57 14.75 17.54
N LEU A 314 -5.31 13.59 16.93
CA LEU A 314 -4.66 12.47 17.59
C LEU A 314 -3.22 12.80 17.97
N ASN A 315 -2.46 13.48 17.11
CA ASN A 315 -1.12 13.96 17.44
C ASN A 315 -1.16 14.86 18.69
N ARG A 316 -2.10 15.80 18.77
CA ARG A 316 -2.29 16.63 19.97
C ARG A 316 -2.70 15.79 21.19
N GLN A 317 -3.56 14.80 21.02
CA GLN A 317 -3.98 13.90 22.11
C GLN A 317 -2.81 13.09 22.65
N TRP A 318 -2.00 12.48 21.77
CA TRP A 318 -0.77 11.78 22.11
C TRP A 318 0.22 12.69 22.85
N GLN A 319 0.40 13.92 22.37
CA GLN A 319 1.29 14.89 23.01
C GLN A 319 0.84 15.24 24.42
N ARG A 320 -0.46 15.47 24.64
CA ARG A 320 -1.00 15.82 25.95
C ARG A 320 -1.01 14.62 26.89
N ALA A 321 -1.50 13.47 26.42
CA ALA A 321 -1.74 12.30 27.25
C ALA A 321 -0.45 11.55 27.61
N ILE A 322 0.56 11.57 26.74
CA ILE A 322 1.77 10.75 26.92
C ILE A 322 3.03 11.61 26.88
N VAL A 323 3.31 12.32 25.78
CA VAL A 323 4.63 12.96 25.56
C VAL A 323 4.92 14.06 26.58
N SER A 324 3.93 14.90 26.90
CA SER A 324 4.08 15.98 27.87
C SER A 324 4.41 15.44 29.25
N HIS A 325 3.68 14.41 29.70
CA HIS A 325 3.93 13.78 30.99
C HIS A 325 5.26 13.02 31.01
N TRP A 326 5.58 12.27 29.94
CA TRP A 326 6.88 11.63 29.77
C TRP A 326 8.04 12.63 29.91
N ASN A 327 7.93 13.78 29.23
CA ASN A 327 8.96 14.82 29.31
C ASN A 327 9.03 15.45 30.70
N GLN A 328 7.89 15.68 31.37
CA GLN A 328 7.89 16.17 32.76
C GLN A 328 8.59 15.18 33.71
N ASP A 329 8.32 13.89 33.54
CA ASP A 329 8.84 12.84 34.41
C ASP A 329 10.34 12.58 34.19
N PHE A 330 10.80 12.64 32.93
CA PHE A 330 12.11 12.12 32.53
C PHE A 330 13.09 13.14 31.92
N ALA A 331 12.64 14.34 31.54
CA ALA A 331 13.56 15.33 30.96
C ALA A 331 14.66 15.73 31.96
N GLY A 332 15.90 15.79 31.47
CA GLY A 332 17.06 16.17 32.28
C GLY A 332 17.52 15.10 33.28
N ARG A 333 16.97 13.88 33.22
CA ARG A 333 17.37 12.75 34.07
C ARG A 333 18.14 11.70 33.28
N TYR A 334 19.02 10.97 33.95
CA TYR A 334 19.67 9.79 33.39
C TYR A 334 18.65 8.64 33.27
N PRO A 335 18.64 7.85 32.17
CA PRO A 335 19.61 7.82 31.06
C PRO A 335 19.31 8.78 29.89
N PHE A 336 18.16 9.46 29.89
CA PHE A 336 17.72 10.32 28.78
C PHE A 336 18.62 11.55 28.56
N LYS A 337 19.26 12.03 29.62
CA LYS A 337 20.30 13.06 29.61
C LYS A 337 21.45 12.64 30.54
N ALA A 338 22.67 13.01 30.15
CA ALA A 338 23.84 12.90 31.01
C ALA A 338 23.68 13.86 32.21
N SER A 339 23.14 13.34 33.31
CA SER A 339 22.72 14.06 34.51
C SER A 339 23.03 13.22 35.74
N GLN A 340 23.19 13.84 36.90
CA GLN A 340 23.33 13.14 38.19
C GLN A 340 21.99 12.65 38.73
N ASN A 341 20.87 13.23 38.26
CA ASN A 341 19.54 12.84 38.70
C ASN A 341 19.07 11.64 37.90
N ASP A 342 18.70 10.57 38.60
CA ASP A 342 18.20 9.34 38.00
C ASP A 342 16.70 9.44 37.66
N ALA A 343 16.30 8.78 36.57
CA ALA A 343 14.90 8.53 36.26
C ALA A 343 14.31 7.51 37.24
N SER A 344 13.04 7.66 37.59
CA SER A 344 12.36 6.68 38.45
C SER A 344 12.05 5.41 37.67
N LEU A 345 12.61 4.27 38.10
CA LEU A 345 12.34 2.96 37.50
C LEU A 345 10.86 2.53 37.66
N PRO A 346 10.21 2.69 38.84
CA PRO A 346 8.78 2.41 38.96
C PRO A 346 7.90 3.28 38.05
N LEU A 347 8.26 4.56 37.87
CA LEU A 347 7.53 5.45 36.98
C LEU A 347 7.72 5.04 35.52
N LEU A 348 8.93 4.65 35.12
CA LEU A 348 9.21 4.12 33.79
C LEU A 348 8.39 2.85 33.52
N ALA A 349 8.27 1.94 34.49
CA ALA A 349 7.41 0.76 34.39
C ALA A 349 5.95 1.12 34.06
N GLN A 350 5.37 2.14 34.73
CA GLN A 350 3.98 2.56 34.47
C GLN A 350 3.72 2.98 33.01
N TYR A 351 4.74 3.44 32.27
CA TYR A 351 4.60 3.74 30.85
C TYR A 351 4.77 2.50 29.97
N LEU A 352 5.74 1.63 30.30
CA LEU A 352 6.29 0.64 29.37
C LEU A 352 5.68 -0.77 29.47
N ARG A 353 5.12 -1.14 30.62
CA ARG A 353 4.49 -2.46 30.81
C ARG A 353 3.42 -2.75 29.76
N ASP A 354 3.06 -4.02 29.59
CA ASP A 354 1.99 -4.42 28.69
C ASP A 354 0.65 -3.72 28.98
N ASP A 355 0.35 -3.48 30.26
CA ASP A 355 -0.79 -2.71 30.75
C ASP A 355 -0.47 -1.21 30.93
N GLY A 356 0.72 -0.75 30.52
CA GLY A 356 1.21 0.60 30.74
C GLY A 356 0.55 1.66 29.86
N ARG A 357 0.75 2.93 30.22
CA ARG A 357 0.08 4.10 29.59
C ARG A 357 0.23 4.13 28.06
N ILE A 358 1.40 3.77 27.53
CA ILE A 358 1.65 3.77 26.08
C ILE A 358 0.82 2.69 25.38
N ASN A 359 0.86 1.46 25.89
CA ASN A 359 0.11 0.35 25.31
C ASN A 359 -1.41 0.57 25.42
N GLN A 360 -1.89 1.11 26.54
CA GLN A 360 -3.30 1.50 26.69
C GLN A 360 -3.71 2.56 25.67
N PHE A 361 -2.89 3.58 25.45
CA PHE A 361 -3.18 4.62 24.43
C PHE A 361 -3.28 4.01 23.03
N ILE A 362 -2.34 3.13 22.66
CA ILE A 362 -2.32 2.46 21.36
C ILE A 362 -3.57 1.59 21.20
N ALA A 363 -3.88 0.74 22.18
CA ALA A 363 -5.05 -0.14 22.14
C ALA A 363 -6.37 0.64 22.04
N ALA A 364 -6.46 1.79 22.70
CA ALA A 364 -7.67 2.62 22.72
C ALA A 364 -7.84 3.47 21.45
N ASN A 365 -6.78 3.84 20.73
CA ASN A 365 -6.86 4.86 19.68
C ASN A 365 -6.26 4.45 18.32
N LEU A 366 -5.42 3.43 18.27
CA LEU A 366 -4.58 3.12 17.11
C LEU A 366 -4.70 1.65 16.65
N SER A 367 -5.63 0.87 17.20
CA SER A 367 -5.80 -0.55 16.90
C SER A 367 -6.15 -0.86 15.44
N GLY A 368 -6.71 0.10 14.71
CA GLY A 368 -7.03 -0.05 13.28
C GLY A 368 -5.86 0.28 12.36
N VAL A 369 -4.81 0.95 12.85
CA VAL A 369 -3.68 1.42 12.02
C VAL A 369 -2.34 0.86 12.46
N LEU A 370 -2.27 0.28 13.66
CA LEU A 370 -1.12 -0.43 14.19
C LEU A 370 -1.52 -1.86 14.53
N LYS A 371 -0.74 -2.81 14.04
CA LYS A 371 -0.88 -4.22 14.38
C LYS A 371 0.39 -4.71 15.06
N ARG A 372 0.24 -5.77 15.87
CA ARG A 372 1.38 -6.50 16.41
C ARG A 372 1.77 -7.62 15.45
N GLU A 373 3.03 -7.61 15.02
CA GLU A 373 3.66 -8.74 14.32
C GLU A 373 4.70 -9.34 15.24
N GLY A 374 4.37 -10.50 15.82
CA GLY A 374 5.11 -11.04 16.96
C GLY A 374 5.09 -10.06 18.13
N ARG A 375 6.27 -9.60 18.56
CA ARG A 375 6.43 -8.63 19.65
C ARG A 375 6.46 -7.17 19.21
N TYR A 376 6.59 -6.90 17.90
CA TYR A 376 6.81 -5.54 17.40
C TYR A 376 5.54 -4.92 16.86
N TRP A 377 5.42 -3.61 17.06
CA TRP A 377 4.41 -2.79 16.41
C TRP A 377 4.83 -2.49 14.98
N VAL A 378 3.90 -2.69 14.06
CA VAL A 378 4.06 -2.31 12.65
C VAL A 378 2.83 -1.52 12.20
N ALA A 379 3.05 -0.59 11.26
CA ALA A 379 1.96 0.12 10.63
C ALA A 379 1.16 -0.83 9.73
N ASP A 380 -0.16 -0.79 9.84
CA ASP A 380 -1.04 -1.52 8.94
C ASP A 380 -1.29 -0.68 7.68
N ALA A 381 -0.37 -0.76 6.72
CA ALA A 381 -0.43 0.03 5.49
C ALA A 381 -1.72 -0.14 4.67
N MET A 382 -2.45 -1.25 4.85
CA MET A 382 -3.75 -1.45 4.21
C MET A 382 -4.82 -0.55 4.84
N ASN A 383 -4.74 -0.39 6.17
CA ASN A 383 -5.72 0.30 7.01
C ASN A 383 -5.29 1.70 7.48
N THR A 384 -4.08 2.18 7.18
CA THR A 384 -3.69 3.59 7.42
C THR A 384 -4.42 4.57 6.52
N GLN A 385 -5.03 4.07 5.44
CA GLN A 385 -6.02 4.78 4.64
C GLN A 385 -5.58 6.19 4.20
N GLY A 386 -4.37 6.28 3.63
CA GLY A 386 -3.83 7.53 3.11
C GLY A 386 -3.23 8.46 4.18
N LEU A 387 -3.25 8.06 5.45
CA LEU A 387 -2.35 8.61 6.46
C LEU A 387 -1.01 7.87 6.43
N THR A 388 0.05 8.60 6.74
CA THR A 388 1.40 8.03 6.92
C THR A 388 1.72 8.02 8.40
N VAL A 389 1.86 6.82 8.98
CA VAL A 389 2.35 6.67 10.35
C VAL A 389 3.82 7.08 10.37
N ASN A 390 4.20 7.90 11.34
CA ASN A 390 5.56 8.38 11.50
C ASN A 390 6.52 7.19 11.78
N PRO A 391 7.51 6.93 10.91
CA PRO A 391 8.46 5.83 11.13
C PRO A 391 9.27 5.97 12.42
N ASP A 392 9.57 7.19 12.85
CA ASP A 392 10.27 7.44 14.13
C ASP A 392 9.43 7.03 15.32
N PHE A 393 8.11 7.24 15.25
CA PHE A 393 7.19 6.79 16.28
C PHE A 393 7.21 5.26 16.41
N ILE A 394 7.16 4.52 15.30
CA ILE A 394 7.26 3.05 15.31
C ILE A 394 8.60 2.59 15.87
N ARG A 395 9.72 3.16 15.41
CA ARG A 395 11.05 2.85 15.93
C ARG A 395 11.14 3.08 17.44
N ALA A 396 10.60 4.20 17.91
CA ALA A 396 10.59 4.54 19.32
C ALA A 396 9.77 3.56 20.15
N LEU A 397 8.57 3.18 19.69
CA LEU A 397 7.74 2.16 20.36
C LEU A 397 8.47 0.81 20.46
N ASN A 398 9.08 0.35 19.36
CA ASN A 398 9.78 -0.93 19.33
C ASN A 398 11.04 -0.93 20.19
N ARG A 399 11.78 0.19 20.25
CA ARG A 399 12.91 0.35 21.16
C ARG A 399 12.48 0.31 22.63
N LEU A 400 11.40 1.01 22.97
CA LEU A 400 10.81 0.97 24.30
C LEU A 400 10.28 -0.43 24.66
N ARG A 401 9.76 -1.17 23.67
CA ARG A 401 9.33 -2.55 23.84
C ARG A 401 10.47 -3.49 24.19
N ASP A 402 11.60 -3.39 23.49
CA ASP A 402 12.79 -4.20 23.79
C ASP A 402 13.28 -3.97 25.24
N VAL A 403 13.20 -2.73 25.71
CA VAL A 403 13.49 -2.37 27.11
C VAL A 403 12.44 -2.96 28.06
N ALA A 404 11.15 -2.85 27.73
CA ALA A 404 10.05 -3.39 28.53
C ALA A 404 10.17 -4.90 28.74
N ASP A 405 10.36 -5.64 27.65
CA ASP A 405 10.45 -7.11 27.67
C ASP A 405 11.68 -7.60 28.44
N THR A 406 12.76 -6.81 28.50
CA THR A 406 13.98 -7.19 29.21
C THR A 406 13.98 -6.77 30.68
N ALA A 407 13.61 -5.51 30.95
CA ALA A 407 13.78 -4.90 32.27
C ALA A 407 12.53 -4.95 33.15
N PHE A 408 11.34 -5.16 32.56
CA PHE A 408 10.05 -5.05 33.24
C PHE A 408 9.15 -6.27 32.99
N ALA A 409 9.73 -7.44 32.66
CA ALA A 409 9.00 -8.66 32.31
C ALA A 409 8.04 -9.13 33.42
N SER A 410 8.39 -8.92 34.69
CA SER A 410 7.57 -9.24 35.87
C SER A 410 6.70 -8.09 36.37
N GLY A 411 6.66 -6.97 35.64
CA GLY A 411 5.92 -5.76 35.99
C GLY A 411 6.78 -4.69 36.66
N ASP A 412 7.58 -5.05 37.66
CA ASP A 412 8.57 -4.13 38.25
C ASP A 412 9.95 -4.29 37.58
N ALA A 413 10.84 -3.31 37.80
CA ALA A 413 12.21 -3.38 37.29
C ALA A 413 12.96 -4.56 37.90
N GLY A 414 13.46 -5.47 37.06
CA GLY A 414 14.23 -6.63 37.52
C GLY A 414 14.89 -7.38 36.37
N ILE A 415 16.22 -7.53 36.46
CA ILE A 415 17.05 -8.19 35.47
C ILE A 415 18.00 -9.15 36.18
N HIS A 416 18.12 -10.35 35.62
CA HIS A 416 19.06 -11.37 36.05
C HIS A 416 20.11 -11.57 34.95
N PHE A 417 21.37 -11.61 35.35
CA PHE A 417 22.49 -11.86 34.44
C PHE A 417 23.65 -12.53 35.19
N GLU A 418 24.61 -13.08 34.46
CA GLU A 418 25.83 -13.63 35.06
C GLU A 418 27.06 -12.85 34.58
N LEU A 419 28.03 -12.69 35.46
CA LEU A 419 29.34 -12.15 35.13
C LEU A 419 30.42 -13.19 35.44
N GLN A 420 31.44 -13.23 34.57
CA GLN A 420 32.67 -13.97 34.79
C GLN A 420 33.86 -13.05 34.52
N ALA A 421 34.62 -12.73 35.55
CA ALA A 421 35.88 -12.00 35.42
C ALA A 421 36.90 -12.83 34.64
N LYS A 422 37.71 -12.17 33.82
CA LYS A 422 38.76 -12.78 32.99
C LYS A 422 40.11 -12.14 33.28
N PRO A 423 41.20 -12.91 33.22
CA PRO A 423 42.54 -12.38 33.47
C PRO A 423 42.94 -11.36 32.40
N ALA A 424 43.81 -10.45 32.82
CA ALA A 424 44.48 -9.51 31.95
C ALA A 424 45.94 -9.39 32.39
N ARG A 425 46.84 -9.21 31.43
CA ARG A 425 48.26 -8.99 31.72
C ARG A 425 48.40 -7.77 32.66
N ASP A 426 49.26 -7.90 33.66
CA ASP A 426 49.61 -6.85 34.63
C ASP A 426 48.47 -6.40 35.57
N VAL A 427 47.30 -7.07 35.55
CA VAL A 427 46.19 -6.89 36.49
C VAL A 427 46.21 -8.01 37.53
N MET A 428 46.42 -7.65 38.80
CA MET A 428 46.50 -8.62 39.90
C MET A 428 45.12 -8.96 40.48
N LYS A 429 44.26 -7.95 40.63
CA LYS A 429 42.92 -8.09 41.21
C LYS A 429 41.95 -7.10 40.58
N THR A 430 40.71 -7.52 40.39
CA THR A 430 39.55 -6.66 40.09
C THR A 430 38.47 -6.91 41.12
N HIS A 431 37.83 -5.84 41.58
CA HIS A 431 36.73 -5.93 42.54
C HIS A 431 35.57 -5.10 42.02
N LEU A 432 34.49 -5.80 41.66
CA LEU A 432 33.24 -5.22 41.14
C LEU A 432 32.15 -5.37 42.19
N VAL A 433 31.47 -4.29 42.51
CA VAL A 433 30.31 -4.29 43.42
C VAL A 433 29.11 -3.74 42.67
N ILE A 434 27.97 -4.44 42.72
CA ILE A 434 26.69 -4.01 42.12
C ILE A 434 25.60 -4.22 43.16
N ASP A 435 25.01 -3.14 43.67
CA ASP A 435 23.97 -3.17 44.71
C ASP A 435 24.34 -4.06 45.91
N GLY A 436 25.61 -3.97 46.35
CA GLY A 436 26.16 -4.78 47.44
C GLY A 436 26.58 -6.21 47.07
N GLN A 437 26.29 -6.68 45.85
CA GLN A 437 26.78 -7.96 45.35
C GLN A 437 28.22 -7.81 44.86
N GLU A 438 29.16 -8.51 45.50
CA GLU A 438 30.60 -8.40 45.21
C GLU A 438 31.11 -9.53 44.30
N LEU A 439 31.92 -9.18 43.29
CA LEU A 439 32.71 -10.10 42.48
C LEU A 439 34.18 -9.69 42.55
N GLU A 440 34.90 -10.37 43.44
CA GLU A 440 36.35 -10.25 43.58
C GLU A 440 37.08 -11.33 42.76
N TYR A 441 38.01 -10.90 41.93
CA TYR A 441 38.81 -11.77 41.09
C TYR A 441 40.28 -11.38 41.17
N PHE A 442 41.14 -12.30 41.57
CA PHE A 442 42.59 -12.17 41.76
C PHE A 442 43.36 -13.26 40.99
N ASN A 443 42.91 -13.59 39.78
CA ASN A 443 43.48 -14.62 38.89
C ASN A 443 43.33 -16.07 39.39
N GLN A 444 42.34 -16.33 40.25
CA GLN A 444 41.90 -17.69 40.59
C GLN A 444 41.11 -18.34 39.44
N LYS A 445 40.66 -19.59 39.64
CA LYS A 445 39.81 -20.30 38.67
C LYS A 445 38.53 -19.50 38.39
N GLU A 446 38.30 -19.19 37.12
CA GLU A 446 37.16 -18.38 36.66
C GLU A 446 35.82 -19.11 36.92
N ARG A 447 34.83 -18.35 37.40
CA ARG A 447 33.47 -18.85 37.64
C ARG A 447 32.44 -17.83 37.20
N TRP A 448 31.29 -18.31 36.72
CA TRP A 448 30.12 -17.48 36.53
C TRP A 448 29.50 -17.19 37.89
N GLN A 449 29.13 -15.93 38.10
CA GLN A 449 28.39 -15.47 39.26
C GLN A 449 27.14 -14.76 38.79
N ARG A 450 25.99 -15.14 39.35
CA ARG A 450 24.71 -14.50 39.04
C ARG A 450 24.58 -13.18 39.80
N PHE A 451 23.98 -12.21 39.15
CA PHE A 451 23.66 -10.88 39.66
C PHE A 451 22.20 -10.56 39.40
N ASN A 452 21.60 -9.85 40.34
CA ASN A 452 20.29 -9.24 40.20
C ASN A 452 20.45 -7.73 40.11
N TRP A 453 19.63 -7.06 39.29
CA TRP A 453 19.56 -5.60 39.28
C TRP A 453 18.14 -5.13 38.93
N PRO A 454 17.59 -4.14 39.66
CA PRO A 454 18.08 -3.62 40.95
C PRO A 454 17.94 -4.66 42.08
N ASP A 455 18.87 -4.69 43.04
CA ASP A 455 18.84 -5.64 44.19
C ASP A 455 18.85 -4.95 45.57
N GLU A 456 19.24 -3.66 45.64
CA GLU A 456 19.27 -2.87 46.87
C GLU A 456 18.42 -1.60 46.74
N GLN A 457 17.60 -1.32 47.76
CA GLN A 457 16.64 -0.20 47.74
C GLN A 457 17.15 1.04 48.50
N TRP A 458 18.02 0.85 49.51
CA TRP A 458 18.42 1.94 50.41
C TRP A 458 19.71 2.64 49.98
N GLN A 459 20.69 1.90 49.46
CA GLN A 459 21.97 2.43 48.97
C GLN A 459 22.39 1.72 47.66
N PRO A 460 21.61 1.81 46.58
CA PRO A 460 22.00 1.24 45.29
C PRO A 460 23.26 1.92 44.75
N GLY A 461 24.12 1.15 44.10
CA GLY A 461 25.43 1.61 43.68
C GLY A 461 26.22 0.56 42.91
N ALA A 462 27.14 1.03 42.07
CA ALA A 462 28.03 0.19 41.30
C ALA A 462 29.43 0.77 41.30
N SER A 463 30.41 -0.03 41.71
CA SER A 463 31.81 0.39 41.75
C SER A 463 32.71 -0.69 41.17
N LEU A 464 33.79 -0.24 40.53
CA LEU A 464 34.82 -1.11 39.97
C LEU A 464 36.18 -0.58 40.38
N SER A 465 36.96 -1.40 41.07
CA SER A 465 38.36 -1.15 41.41
C SER A 465 39.27 -2.23 40.85
N TRP A 466 40.55 -1.90 40.69
CA TRP A 466 41.58 -2.84 40.30
C TRP A 466 42.88 -2.61 41.07
N THR A 467 43.69 -3.66 41.18
CA THR A 467 45.07 -3.63 41.65
C THR A 467 45.96 -4.13 40.51
N SER A 468 47.00 -3.39 40.17
CA SER A 468 47.97 -3.78 39.13
C SER A 468 49.26 -4.30 39.76
N THR A 469 50.17 -4.82 38.94
CA THR A 469 51.51 -5.22 39.40
C THR A 469 52.38 -4.04 39.85
N GLN A 470 51.99 -2.81 39.52
CA GLN A 470 52.78 -1.59 39.75
C GLN A 470 52.16 -0.64 40.78
N ALA A 471 50.86 -0.78 41.07
CA ALA A 471 50.13 0.11 41.95
C ALA A 471 49.14 -0.65 42.86
N MET A 472 48.91 -0.10 44.04
CA MET A 472 47.86 -0.54 44.97
C MET A 472 46.47 -0.36 44.36
N GLU A 473 45.43 -0.79 45.11
CA GLU A 473 44.04 -0.70 44.67
C GLU A 473 43.64 0.74 44.30
N ARG A 474 43.01 0.88 43.13
CA ARG A 474 42.48 2.14 42.59
C ARG A 474 41.06 1.94 42.11
N ILE A 475 40.24 2.98 42.26
CA ILE A 475 38.86 3.00 41.81
C ILE A 475 38.82 3.48 40.36
N LEU A 476 38.24 2.68 39.47
CA LEU A 476 37.94 3.06 38.08
C LEU A 476 36.69 3.93 38.05
N ALA A 477 35.62 3.47 38.69
CA ALA A 477 34.35 4.18 38.81
C ALA A 477 33.64 3.81 40.11
N ASP A 478 32.88 4.78 40.65
CA ASP A 478 31.98 4.62 41.80
C ASP A 478 30.72 5.45 41.53
N TYR A 479 29.64 4.77 41.16
CA TYR A 479 28.35 5.37 40.86
C TYR A 479 27.34 5.02 41.94
N ARG A 480 26.55 6.01 42.35
CA ARG A 480 25.43 5.83 43.28
C ARG A 480 24.11 5.96 42.54
N GLY A 481 23.05 5.42 43.14
CA GLY A 481 21.69 5.48 42.60
C GLY A 481 21.31 4.20 41.87
N SER A 482 20.01 4.08 41.57
CA SER A 482 19.43 2.88 40.98
C SER A 482 19.95 2.60 39.56
N TRP A 483 20.48 3.61 38.86
CA TRP A 483 21.05 3.45 37.52
C TRP A 483 22.56 3.26 37.48
N SER A 484 23.19 3.07 38.64
CA SER A 484 24.64 2.95 38.79
C SER A 484 25.27 1.88 37.90
N LEU A 485 24.67 0.69 37.82
CA LEU A 485 25.11 -0.39 36.91
C LEU A 485 25.11 0.07 35.45
N ILE A 486 24.05 0.76 35.03
CA ILE A 486 23.90 1.20 33.64
C ILE A 486 24.95 2.27 33.31
N ARG A 487 25.27 3.18 34.26
CA ARG A 487 26.36 4.16 34.12
C ARG A 487 27.72 3.49 34.01
N LEU A 488 27.95 2.44 34.80
CA LEU A 488 29.18 1.67 34.72
C LEU A 488 29.30 0.97 33.35
N LEU A 489 28.23 0.31 32.87
CA LEU A 489 28.19 -0.33 31.56
C LEU A 489 28.32 0.66 30.40
N GLU A 490 27.83 1.89 30.55
CA GLU A 490 27.99 2.96 29.54
C GLU A 490 29.47 3.28 29.25
N GLN A 491 30.35 3.13 30.24
CA GLN A 491 31.80 3.34 30.07
C GLN A 491 32.53 2.14 29.44
N ALA A 492 31.86 0.99 29.33
CA ALA A 492 32.47 -0.23 28.85
C ALA A 492 32.52 -0.31 27.33
N GLN A 493 33.56 -0.96 26.80
CA GLN A 493 33.57 -1.47 25.44
C GLN A 493 32.88 -2.84 25.45
N VAL A 494 31.76 -2.95 24.75
CA VAL A 494 30.95 -4.17 24.69
C VAL A 494 31.03 -4.76 23.29
N THR A 495 31.37 -6.05 23.21
CA THR A 495 31.42 -6.80 21.95
C THR A 495 30.64 -8.11 22.09
N PRO A 496 29.73 -8.44 21.16
CA PRO A 496 29.00 -9.70 21.20
C PRO A 496 29.97 -10.86 20.95
N VAL A 497 29.86 -11.92 21.75
CA VAL A 497 30.57 -13.20 21.55
C VAL A 497 29.64 -14.18 20.86
N ASP A 498 28.40 -14.26 21.33
CA ASP A 498 27.30 -15.03 20.76
C ASP A 498 25.96 -14.34 21.05
N SER A 499 24.83 -15.05 20.91
CA SER A 499 23.49 -14.50 21.09
C SER A 499 23.13 -14.13 22.54
N SER A 500 23.83 -14.66 23.55
CA SER A 500 23.55 -14.42 24.97
C SER A 500 24.79 -14.05 25.79
N THR A 501 25.97 -14.04 25.19
CA THR A 501 27.23 -13.71 25.85
C THR A 501 27.90 -12.50 25.19
N PHE A 502 28.30 -11.53 26.02
CA PHE A 502 28.98 -10.31 25.61
C PHE A 502 30.31 -10.20 26.35
N LYS A 503 31.36 -9.80 25.63
CA LYS A 503 32.61 -9.39 26.25
C LYS A 503 32.51 -7.92 26.63
N VAL A 504 32.72 -7.62 27.90
CA VAL A 504 32.65 -6.29 28.50
C VAL A 504 34.05 -5.92 28.99
N VAL A 505 34.58 -4.80 28.50
CA VAL A 505 35.93 -4.35 28.85
C VAL A 505 35.87 -2.91 29.33
N TRP A 506 36.31 -2.68 30.56
CA TRP A 506 36.61 -1.33 31.05
C TRP A 506 38.10 -1.06 30.90
N LYS A 507 38.46 0.09 30.33
CA LYS A 507 39.85 0.52 30.24
C LYS A 507 40.18 1.38 31.46
N ALA A 508 41.08 0.89 32.31
CA ALA A 508 41.55 1.61 33.49
C ALA A 508 42.38 2.85 33.12
N GLN A 509 42.61 3.73 34.09
CA GLN A 509 43.33 5.00 33.89
C GLN A 509 44.79 4.81 33.45
N ASP A 510 45.41 3.68 33.78
CA ASP A 510 46.75 3.26 33.33
C ASP A 510 46.73 2.51 31.98
N GLY A 511 45.55 2.38 31.36
CA GLY A 511 45.35 1.74 30.08
C GLY A 511 45.12 0.23 30.14
N LEU A 512 45.20 -0.39 31.33
CA LEU A 512 44.98 -1.82 31.50
C LEU A 512 43.50 -2.21 31.24
N PRO A 513 43.25 -3.35 30.57
CA PRO A 513 41.89 -3.81 30.31
C PRO A 513 41.36 -4.64 31.49
N LEU A 514 40.22 -4.26 32.05
CA LEU A 514 39.49 -5.05 33.03
C LEU A 514 38.43 -5.88 32.29
N ASN A 515 38.73 -7.16 32.06
CA ASN A 515 37.98 -8.03 31.16
C ASN A 515 36.90 -8.82 31.91
N TYR A 516 35.68 -8.79 31.40
CA TYR A 516 34.56 -9.61 31.89
C TYR A 516 33.80 -10.23 30.72
N LEU A 517 33.20 -11.40 30.96
CA LEU A 517 32.11 -11.91 30.15
C LEU A 517 30.80 -11.68 30.88
N LEU A 518 29.81 -11.14 30.18
CA LEU A 518 28.43 -10.95 30.61
C LEU A 518 27.56 -11.97 29.88
N ARG A 519 26.85 -12.81 30.61
CA ARG A 519 25.83 -13.70 30.07
C ARG A 519 24.46 -13.20 30.49
N VAL A 520 23.53 -13.11 29.54
CA VAL A 520 22.17 -12.62 29.77
C VAL A 520 21.14 -13.73 29.57
N GLU A 521 20.06 -13.69 30.33
CA GLU A 521 18.96 -14.66 30.21
C GLU A 521 18.01 -14.31 29.06
N GLN A 522 17.80 -13.01 28.81
CA GLN A 522 16.90 -12.52 27.76
C GLN A 522 17.46 -11.26 27.07
N GLY A 523 17.26 -11.19 25.75
CA GLY A 523 17.59 -10.01 24.95
C GLY A 523 19.05 -9.57 25.10
N LYS A 524 19.26 -8.32 25.48
CA LYS A 524 20.59 -7.76 25.81
C LYS A 524 20.84 -7.63 27.32
N GLY A 525 19.96 -8.19 28.17
CA GLY A 525 20.00 -8.03 29.62
C GLY A 525 20.13 -6.55 30.05
N PRO A 526 21.00 -6.20 31.01
CA PRO A 526 21.14 -4.81 31.46
C PRO A 526 21.63 -3.85 30.36
N LEU A 527 22.26 -4.35 29.29
CA LEU A 527 22.69 -3.52 28.16
C LEU A 527 21.51 -2.97 27.36
N ALA A 528 20.32 -3.58 27.44
CA ALA A 528 19.12 -3.07 26.78
C ALA A 528 18.76 -1.64 27.24
N LEU A 529 19.07 -1.29 28.49
CA LEU A 529 18.77 0.05 29.02
C LEU A 529 19.66 1.16 28.46
N LEU A 530 20.81 0.80 27.87
CA LEU A 530 21.64 1.78 27.14
C LEU A 530 20.91 2.31 25.90
N GLU A 531 19.88 1.62 25.42
CA GLU A 531 18.98 2.12 24.38
C GLU A 531 18.14 3.33 24.85
N LEU A 532 18.04 3.61 26.14
CA LEU A 532 17.37 4.82 26.62
C LEU A 532 18.27 6.06 26.57
N LYS A 533 19.57 5.89 26.29
CA LYS A 533 20.52 7.00 26.19
C LYS A 533 20.10 7.96 25.08
N ASN A 534 19.93 9.23 25.46
CA ASN A 534 19.45 10.30 24.58
C ASN A 534 18.09 9.99 23.89
N PHE A 535 17.34 9.00 24.37
CA PHE A 535 16.05 8.67 23.81
C PHE A 535 15.08 9.84 23.98
N ARG A 536 14.32 10.13 22.93
CA ARG A 536 13.23 11.10 22.92
C ARG A 536 11.99 10.45 22.36
N LEU A 537 10.87 10.61 23.06
CA LEU A 537 9.60 10.11 22.59
C LEU A 537 9.07 11.04 21.47
N PRO A 538 8.80 10.52 20.25
CA PRO A 538 8.31 11.34 19.16
C PRO A 538 6.97 12.00 19.48
N GLY A 539 6.83 13.27 19.10
CA GLY A 539 5.63 14.06 19.35
C GLY A 539 4.48 13.82 18.36
N GLN A 540 4.72 13.09 17.27
CA GLN A 540 3.76 12.86 16.20
C GLN A 540 3.63 11.37 15.92
N VAL A 541 2.39 10.87 15.94
CA VAL A 541 2.02 9.51 15.52
C VAL A 541 1.87 9.44 14.00
N PHE A 542 1.23 10.45 13.40
CA PHE A 542 1.07 10.57 11.96
C PHE A 542 1.84 11.78 11.41
N LEU A 543 2.38 11.65 10.20
CA LEU A 543 2.91 12.78 9.44
C LEU A 543 1.74 13.56 8.84
N THR A 544 1.69 14.88 9.08
CA THR A 544 0.64 15.77 8.55
C THR A 544 1.26 17.03 7.92
N GLY A 545 0.63 17.54 6.86
CA GLY A 545 0.90 18.85 6.24
C GLY A 545 2.36 19.17 5.89
N ARG A 546 3.10 19.69 6.87
CA ARG A 546 4.50 20.15 6.73
C ARG A 546 5.51 19.00 6.80
N SER A 547 5.26 18.01 7.66
CA SER A 547 6.16 16.88 7.87
C SER A 547 6.13 15.83 6.75
N MET A 548 5.09 15.83 5.90
CA MET A 548 5.08 15.01 4.68
C MET A 548 6.05 15.57 3.62
N LYS A 549 6.12 16.90 3.45
CA LYS A 549 7.04 17.52 2.50
C LYS A 549 8.50 17.25 2.85
N ASP A 550 8.85 17.41 4.13
CA ASP A 550 10.20 17.10 4.60
C ASP A 550 10.53 15.60 4.40
N ALA A 551 9.57 14.69 4.62
CA ALA A 551 9.78 13.25 4.44
C ALA A 551 9.86 12.80 2.97
N GLU A 552 9.16 13.49 2.05
CA GLU A 552 9.26 13.25 0.60
C GLU A 552 10.62 13.75 0.06
N GLU A 553 11.11 14.89 0.55
CA GLU A 553 12.39 15.49 0.13
C GLU A 553 13.60 14.65 0.58
N TYR A 554 13.55 13.99 1.75
CA TYR A 554 14.60 13.05 2.19
C TYR A 554 14.50 11.65 1.57
N GLY A 555 13.39 11.32 0.88
CA GLY A 555 13.18 10.03 0.23
C GLY A 555 13.76 9.95 -1.18
N GLU A 556 13.90 11.08 -1.88
CA GLU A 556 14.52 11.16 -3.21
C GLU A 556 16.06 11.09 -3.14
N ASP A 557 16.68 11.53 -2.04
CA ASP A 557 18.14 11.53 -1.87
C ASP A 557 18.74 10.17 -1.45
N ALA A 558 17.90 9.13 -1.25
CA ALA A 558 18.35 7.81 -0.81
C ALA A 558 18.59 6.81 -1.96
N ASP A 559 18.24 7.17 -3.20
CA ASP A 559 18.40 6.36 -4.42
C ASP A 559 19.42 6.94 -5.44
N GLU A 560 20.34 7.82 -5.01
CA GLU A 560 21.56 8.18 -5.77
C GLU A 560 22.85 7.55 -5.23
#